data_AF-A0A8J7XZR7-F1
#
_entry.id   AF-A0A8J7XZR7-F1
#
_cell.length_a   1.000
_cell.length_b   1.000
_cell.length_c   1.000
_cell.angle_alpha   90.00
_cell.angle_beta   90.00
_cell.angle_gamma   90.00
#
_symmetry.space_group_name_H-M   'P 1'
#
loop_
_entity.id
_entity.type
_entity.pdbx_description
1 polymer ?
#
loop_
_entity_poly.entity_id
_entity_poly.type
_entity_poly.pdbx_seq_one_letter_code
_entity_poly.pdbx_strand_id
1 'polypeptide(L)'
;MLEGNTDEIRMEIHSQFVEQHEYWESRRGKNWIAKITGLDAKYGYKREFLKSVKVGTKKVFHLEDFHIGEIYEIGSIYTGGGRQHINVKDTFECAEITETHIVLRCIPQDEVIKRISEKNTDIIAQNLVRQLLRIVTKDQALKLIQYYG
;
A
#
# COMPACT_ATOMS: atom_id res chain seq x y z
N MET A 1 -15.32 -14.70 -13.87
CA MET A 1 -14.08 -15.22 -13.27
C MET A 1 -12.96 -14.83 -14.20
N LEU A 2 -12.04 -13.98 -13.76
CA LEU A 2 -10.89 -13.58 -14.56
C LEU A 2 -9.78 -14.60 -14.25
N GLU A 3 -9.50 -15.49 -15.20
CA GLU A 3 -8.37 -16.42 -15.17
C GLU A 3 -7.10 -15.66 -15.52
N GLY A 4 -6.38 -15.24 -14.50
CA GLY A 4 -5.04 -14.68 -14.59
C GLY A 4 -4.47 -14.75 -13.19
N ASN A 5 -3.29 -15.32 -13.02
CA ASN A 5 -2.68 -15.53 -11.71
C ASN A 5 -2.47 -14.17 -11.03
N THR A 6 -3.40 -13.72 -10.18
CA THR A 6 -3.43 -12.37 -9.57
C THR A 6 -2.44 -12.23 -8.42
N ASP A 7 -1.60 -13.23 -8.18
CA ASP A 7 -0.63 -13.25 -7.10
C ASP A 7 0.49 -12.23 -7.32
N GLU A 8 0.74 -11.82 -8.56
CA GLU A 8 1.78 -10.85 -8.90
C GLU A 8 1.36 -9.95 -10.09
N ILE A 9 1.67 -8.67 -9.97
CA ILE A 9 1.47 -7.63 -10.98
C ILE A 9 2.84 -7.05 -11.33
N ARG A 10 3.17 -7.00 -12.63
CA ARG A 10 4.40 -6.39 -13.11
C ARG A 10 4.10 -5.15 -13.95
N MET A 11 4.47 -3.97 -13.46
CA MET A 11 4.23 -2.70 -14.14
C MET A 11 5.51 -2.17 -14.77
N GLU A 12 5.47 -1.79 -16.04
CA GLU A 12 6.63 -1.26 -16.75
C GLU A 12 6.98 0.17 -16.30
N ILE A 13 8.28 0.44 -16.24
CA ILE A 13 8.86 1.76 -16.00
C ILE A 13 9.34 2.34 -17.32
N HIS A 14 8.86 3.52 -17.64
CA HIS A 14 9.33 4.33 -18.77
C HIS A 14 9.81 5.68 -18.24
N SER A 15 11.12 5.86 -18.19
CA SER A 15 11.79 7.02 -17.58
C SER A 15 11.43 7.17 -16.09
N GLN A 16 10.55 8.11 -15.74
CA GLN A 16 10.11 8.39 -14.36
C GLN A 16 8.66 7.97 -14.10
N PHE A 17 8.05 7.27 -15.06
CA PHE A 17 6.64 6.93 -15.03
C PHE A 17 6.44 5.42 -15.02
N VAL A 18 5.40 5.00 -14.31
CA VAL A 18 4.97 3.61 -14.20
C VAL A 18 3.66 3.45 -14.96
N GLU A 19 3.64 2.51 -15.90
CA GLU A 19 2.45 2.20 -16.68
C GLU A 19 1.42 1.40 -15.86
N GLN A 20 0.16 1.54 -16.25
CA GLN A 20 -0.92 0.75 -15.68
C GLN A 20 -0.80 -0.69 -16.13
N HIS A 21 -1.00 -1.63 -15.23
CA HIS A 21 -1.01 -3.04 -15.60
C HIS A 21 -2.19 -3.36 -16.54
N GLU A 22 -1.97 -4.30 -17.46
CA GLU A 22 -2.96 -4.73 -18.47
C GLU A 22 -4.24 -5.34 -17.88
N TYR A 23 -4.22 -5.76 -16.61
CA TYR A 23 -5.39 -6.32 -15.92
C TYR A 23 -6.48 -5.27 -15.65
N TRP A 24 -6.14 -3.99 -15.80
CA TRP A 24 -7.06 -2.89 -15.62
C TRP A 24 -7.98 -2.74 -16.84
N GLU A 25 -9.28 -2.89 -16.61
CA GLU A 25 -10.31 -2.73 -17.63
C GLU A 25 -10.17 -1.36 -18.33
N SER A 26 -9.71 -1.38 -19.58
CA SER A 26 -9.24 -0.20 -20.31
C SER A 26 -10.35 0.67 -20.90
N ARG A 27 -11.58 0.15 -21.01
CA ARG A 27 -12.61 0.79 -21.82
C ARG A 27 -13.50 1.79 -21.06
N ARG A 28 -13.85 1.53 -19.79
CA ARG A 28 -14.79 2.39 -19.02
C ARG A 28 -14.58 2.39 -17.50
N GLY A 29 -13.46 1.85 -17.02
CA GLY A 29 -13.19 1.72 -15.58
C GLY A 29 -12.60 2.96 -14.93
N LYS A 30 -12.95 3.24 -13.66
CA LYS A 30 -12.17 4.13 -12.79
C LYS A 30 -11.12 3.30 -12.07
N ASN A 31 -9.90 3.31 -12.62
CA ASN A 31 -8.76 2.62 -12.03
C ASN A 31 -7.95 3.57 -11.15
N TRP A 32 -7.53 3.09 -9.98
CA TRP A 32 -6.80 3.85 -8.99
C TRP A 32 -5.84 2.94 -8.20
N ILE A 33 -4.78 3.56 -7.67
CA ILE A 33 -3.87 2.96 -6.70
C ILE A 33 -3.88 3.86 -5.48
N ALA A 34 -3.94 3.27 -4.30
CA ALA A 34 -3.77 4.00 -3.06
C ALA A 34 -2.76 3.28 -2.16
N LYS A 35 -1.83 4.03 -1.60
CA LYS A 35 -0.96 3.56 -0.53
C LYS A 35 -1.77 3.37 0.74
N ILE A 36 -1.62 2.21 1.39
CA ILE A 36 -2.23 1.95 2.68
C ILE A 36 -1.31 2.49 3.77
N THR A 37 -1.78 3.51 4.49
CA THR A 37 -0.99 4.18 5.53
C THR A 37 -1.39 3.80 6.94
N GLY A 38 -2.51 3.09 7.10
CA GLY A 38 -2.99 2.66 8.40
C GLY A 38 -4.36 2.01 8.34
N LEU A 39 -4.92 1.76 9.52
CA LEU A 39 -6.31 1.30 9.67
C LEU A 39 -7.21 2.45 10.09
N ASP A 40 -8.43 2.45 9.58
CA ASP A 40 -9.53 3.32 9.95
C ASP A 40 -10.67 2.48 10.53
N ALA A 41 -11.13 2.83 11.73
CA ALA A 41 -12.15 2.07 12.44
C ALA A 41 -13.50 1.99 11.69
N LYS A 42 -13.78 2.94 10.80
CA LYS A 42 -15.04 3.01 10.05
C LYS A 42 -14.90 2.52 8.61
N TYR A 43 -13.76 2.76 7.97
CA TYR A 43 -13.57 2.54 6.53
C TYR A 43 -12.51 1.47 6.18
N GLY A 44 -12.00 0.75 7.18
CA GLY A 44 -11.02 -0.33 7.02
C GLY A 44 -9.60 0.20 6.87
N TYR A 45 -9.21 0.60 5.66
CA TYR A 45 -7.89 1.16 5.37
C TYR A 45 -7.90 2.68 5.31
N LYS A 46 -6.90 3.30 5.94
CA LYS A 46 -6.47 4.67 5.61
C LYS A 46 -5.66 4.61 4.32
N ARG A 47 -6.01 5.48 3.38
CA ARG A 47 -5.56 5.44 1.98
C ARG A 47 -5.03 6.80 1.56
N GLU A 48 -3.88 6.81 0.94
CA GLU A 48 -3.36 7.96 0.19
C GLU A 48 -3.38 7.60 -1.30
N PHE A 49 -4.28 8.23 -2.06
CA PHE A 49 -4.44 7.93 -3.49
C PHE A 49 -3.28 8.50 -4.29
N LEU A 50 -2.62 7.64 -5.07
CA LEU A 50 -1.53 8.05 -5.94
C LEU A 50 -2.07 8.95 -7.05
N LYS A 51 -1.34 10.03 -7.32
CA LYS A 51 -1.71 10.94 -8.40
C LYS A 51 -1.35 10.29 -9.73
N SER A 52 -2.32 10.28 -10.64
CA SER A 52 -2.07 9.84 -12.00
C SER A 52 -1.97 11.04 -12.93
N VAL A 53 -1.08 10.93 -13.90
CA VAL A 53 -0.86 11.93 -14.95
C VAL A 53 -1.09 11.30 -16.33
N LYS A 54 -1.35 12.14 -17.33
CA LYS A 54 -1.56 11.68 -18.70
C LYS A 54 -0.32 12.02 -19.53
N VAL A 55 0.34 11.00 -20.07
CA VAL A 55 1.48 11.14 -20.98
C VAL A 55 1.03 10.62 -22.34
N GLY A 56 0.82 11.52 -23.30
CA GLY A 56 0.17 11.20 -24.57
C GLY A 56 -1.27 10.69 -24.36
N THR A 57 -1.53 9.45 -24.75
CA THR A 57 -2.83 8.78 -24.56
C THR A 57 -2.89 7.92 -23.29
N LYS A 58 -1.74 7.61 -22.69
CA LYS A 58 -1.65 6.71 -21.54
C LYS A 58 -1.81 7.47 -20.22
N LYS A 59 -2.49 6.84 -19.26
CA LYS A 59 -2.56 7.29 -17.86
C LYS A 59 -1.46 6.54 -17.11
N VAL A 60 -0.59 7.26 -16.42
CA VAL A 60 0.61 6.72 -15.74
C VAL A 60 0.72 7.27 -14.32
N PHE A 61 1.57 6.66 -13.50
CA PHE A 61 1.91 7.11 -12.14
C PHE A 61 3.38 7.51 -12.06
N HIS A 62 3.74 8.29 -11.04
CA HIS A 62 5.15 8.62 -10.82
C HIS A 62 5.86 7.46 -10.15
N LEU A 63 7.08 7.14 -10.60
CA LEU A 63 7.91 6.09 -10.01
C LEU A 63 8.21 6.37 -8.53
N GLU A 64 8.40 7.64 -8.16
CA GLU A 64 8.70 8.07 -6.78
C GLU A 64 7.58 7.78 -5.78
N ASP A 65 6.35 7.48 -6.23
CA ASP A 65 5.25 7.10 -5.35
C ASP A 65 5.36 5.64 -4.87
N PHE A 66 6.25 4.85 -5.49
CA PHE A 66 6.44 3.43 -5.21
C PHE A 66 7.69 3.18 -4.37
N HIS A 67 7.53 2.43 -3.28
CA HIS A 67 8.63 2.07 -2.38
C HIS A 67 8.55 0.60 -2.00
N ILE A 68 9.69 -0.08 -2.02
CA ILE A 68 9.80 -1.50 -1.62
C ILE A 68 9.32 -1.67 -0.17
N GLY A 69 8.50 -2.69 0.06
CA GLY A 69 7.88 -3.01 1.35
C GLY A 69 6.63 -2.18 1.69
N GLU A 70 6.26 -1.19 0.88
CA GLU A 70 4.99 -0.49 1.05
C GLU A 70 3.83 -1.28 0.44
N ILE A 71 2.65 -1.11 1.04
CA ILE A 71 1.44 -1.83 0.66
C ILE A 71 0.48 -0.87 -0.05
N TYR A 72 -0.03 -1.30 -1.18
CA TYR A 72 -0.96 -0.56 -2.02
C TYR A 72 -2.27 -1.34 -2.18
N GLU A 73 -3.41 -0.66 -2.11
CA GLU A 73 -4.67 -1.20 -2.61
C GLU A 73 -4.86 -0.70 -4.05
N ILE A 74 -5.14 -1.64 -4.94
CA ILE A 74 -5.39 -1.33 -6.35
C ILE A 74 -6.83 -1.68 -6.66
N GLY A 75 -7.57 -0.72 -7.18
CA GLY A 75 -8.98 -0.89 -7.49
C GLY A 75 -9.32 -0.57 -8.93
N SER A 76 -10.22 -1.38 -9.50
CA SER A 76 -10.87 -1.14 -10.79
C SER A 76 -12.39 -1.16 -10.60
N ILE A 77 -13.04 -0.04 -10.92
CA ILE A 77 -14.50 0.09 -10.91
C ILE A 77 -14.99 0.20 -12.34
N TYR A 78 -15.72 -0.80 -12.84
CA TYR A 78 -16.24 -0.80 -14.20
C TYR A 78 -17.71 -1.24 -14.25
N THR A 79 -18.40 -0.94 -15.35
CA THR A 79 -19.79 -1.36 -15.55
C THR A 79 -19.81 -2.67 -16.32
N GLY A 80 -20.23 -3.76 -15.67
CA GLY A 80 -20.61 -5.01 -16.33
C GLY A 80 -21.92 -4.85 -17.08
N GLY A 81 -22.22 -5.77 -18.00
CA GLY A 81 -23.49 -5.78 -18.75
C GLY A 81 -24.70 -5.59 -17.81
N GLY A 82 -25.69 -4.78 -18.22
CA GLY A 82 -26.93 -4.60 -17.44
C GLY A 82 -26.86 -3.62 -16.26
N ARG A 83 -26.03 -2.56 -16.34
CA ARG A 83 -25.91 -1.48 -15.32
C ARG A 83 -25.28 -1.89 -13.98
N GLN A 84 -24.72 -3.11 -13.86
CA GLN A 84 -24.06 -3.54 -12.63
C GLN A 84 -22.65 -2.93 -12.55
N HIS A 85 -22.36 -2.20 -11.48
CA HIS A 85 -21.00 -1.75 -11.18
C HIS A 85 -20.24 -2.90 -10.51
N ILE A 86 -19.17 -3.36 -11.17
CA ILE A 86 -18.23 -4.32 -10.62
C ILE A 86 -17.07 -3.53 -10.03
N ASN A 87 -16.77 -3.79 -8.76
CA ASN A 87 -15.65 -3.20 -8.06
C ASN A 87 -14.70 -4.33 -7.66
N VAL A 88 -13.58 -4.41 -8.35
CA VAL A 88 -12.51 -5.37 -8.04
C VAL A 88 -11.41 -4.58 -7.35
N LYS A 89 -11.01 -5.02 -6.16
CA LYS A 89 -9.92 -4.40 -5.41
C LYS A 89 -9.16 -5.45 -4.63
N ASP A 90 -7.85 -5.34 -4.67
CA ASP A 90 -6.93 -6.24 -4.00
C ASP A 90 -5.75 -5.46 -3.42
N THR A 91 -5.05 -6.07 -2.48
CA THR A 91 -3.90 -5.47 -1.78
C THR A 91 -2.60 -6.10 -2.20
N PHE A 92 -1.58 -5.28 -2.44
CA PHE A 92 -0.28 -5.72 -2.94
C PHE A 92 0.87 -5.07 -2.19
N GLU A 93 1.93 -5.84 -1.93
CA GLU A 93 3.23 -5.33 -1.50
C GLU A 93 4.06 -4.95 -2.71
N CYS A 94 4.76 -3.82 -2.65
CA CYS A 94 5.85 -3.58 -3.57
C CYS A 94 7.06 -4.45 -3.18
N ALA A 95 7.25 -5.54 -3.91
CA ALA A 95 8.29 -6.52 -3.64
C ALA A 95 9.63 -6.13 -4.27
N GLU A 96 9.60 -5.49 -5.44
CA GLU A 96 10.80 -5.17 -6.21
C GLU A 96 10.57 -3.93 -7.07
N ILE A 97 11.61 -3.09 -7.17
CA ILE A 97 11.70 -1.98 -8.12
C ILE A 97 13.04 -2.12 -8.83
N THR A 98 13.00 -2.19 -10.16
CA THR A 98 14.20 -2.23 -11.01
C THR A 98 14.23 -1.02 -11.93
N GLU A 99 15.17 -0.98 -12.88
CA GLU A 99 15.22 0.06 -13.91
C GLU A 99 14.05 -0.01 -14.90
N THR A 100 13.44 -1.19 -15.09
CA THR A 100 12.48 -1.43 -16.17
C THR A 100 11.08 -1.76 -15.69
N HIS A 101 10.92 -2.17 -14.43
CA HIS A 101 9.62 -2.57 -13.90
C HIS A 101 9.54 -2.51 -12.37
N ILE A 102 8.29 -2.44 -11.89
CA ILE A 102 7.89 -2.66 -10.50
C ILE A 102 7.17 -4.00 -10.41
N VAL A 103 7.46 -4.77 -9.36
CA VAL A 103 6.75 -6.01 -9.03
C VAL A 103 5.91 -5.77 -7.78
N LEU A 104 4.60 -5.95 -7.90
CA LEU A 104 3.66 -5.91 -6.79
C LEU A 104 3.11 -7.31 -6.54
N ARG A 105 3.26 -7.84 -5.31
CA ARG A 105 2.78 -9.17 -4.93
C ARG A 105 1.53 -9.08 -4.09
N CYS A 106 0.51 -9.87 -4.42
CA CYS A 106 -0.74 -9.90 -3.69
C CYS A 106 -0.48 -10.32 -2.23
N ILE A 107 -1.08 -9.58 -1.30
CA ILE A 107 -1.09 -9.93 0.12
C ILE A 107 -2.54 -10.07 0.56
N PRO A 108 -2.91 -11.14 1.29
CA PRO A 108 -4.23 -11.26 1.88
C PRO A 108 -4.56 -10.11 2.84
N GLN A 109 -5.84 -9.72 2.88
CA GLN A 109 -6.32 -8.61 3.70
C GLN A 109 -5.96 -8.78 5.19
N ASP A 110 -6.09 -9.99 5.73
CA ASP A 110 -5.82 -10.29 7.14
C ASP A 110 -4.34 -10.08 7.50
N GLU A 111 -3.43 -10.38 6.57
CA GLU A 111 -2.01 -10.17 6.76
C GLU A 111 -1.66 -8.68 6.73
N VAL A 112 -2.27 -7.89 5.84
CA VAL A 112 -2.12 -6.43 5.83
C VAL A 112 -2.57 -5.81 7.15
N ILE A 113 -3.74 -6.23 7.67
CA ILE A 113 -4.27 -5.76 8.96
C ILE A 113 -3.31 -6.09 10.11
N LYS A 114 -2.77 -7.30 10.12
CA LYS A 114 -1.80 -7.74 11.13
C LYS A 114 -0.53 -6.86 11.10
N ARG A 115 0.10 -6.72 9.93
CA ARG A 115 1.35 -5.94 9.76
C ARG A 115 1.19 -4.48 10.18
N ILE A 116 0.07 -3.85 9.83
CA ILE A 116 -0.19 -2.45 10.22
C ILE A 116 -0.42 -2.31 11.73
N SER A 117 -1.11 -3.28 12.34
CA SER A 117 -1.37 -3.27 13.78
C SER A 117 -0.08 -3.42 14.61
N GLU A 118 0.82 -4.31 14.17
CA GLU A 118 2.14 -4.51 14.77
C GLU A 118 2.99 -3.24 14.66
N LYS A 119 3.07 -2.64 13.46
CA LYS A 119 3.82 -1.39 13.23
C LYS A 119 3.32 -0.23 14.10
N ASN A 120 2.00 -0.11 14.31
CA ASN A 120 1.45 0.91 15.20
C ASN A 120 1.83 0.68 16.66
N THR A 121 1.87 -0.58 17.10
CA THR A 121 2.27 -0.94 18.47
C THR A 121 3.72 -0.57 18.71
N ASP A 122 4.60 -0.83 17.74
CA ASP A 122 6.02 -0.43 17.79
C ASP A 122 6.20 1.08 17.82
N ILE A 123 5.43 1.84 17.03
CA ILE A 123 5.47 3.31 17.05
C ILE A 123 5.04 3.86 18.40
N ILE A 124 3.99 3.29 19.01
CA ILE A 124 3.52 3.68 20.34
C ILE A 124 4.61 3.39 21.39
N ALA A 125 5.21 2.19 21.35
CA ALA A 125 6.29 1.80 22.24
C ALA A 125 7.52 2.72 22.09
N GLN A 126 7.93 3.03 20.86
CA GLN A 126 9.06 3.94 20.60
C GLN A 126 8.79 5.37 21.11
N ASN A 127 7.56 5.86 20.95
CA ASN A 127 7.18 7.19 21.45
C ASN A 127 7.18 7.24 22.97
N LEU A 128 6.67 6.19 23.65
CA LEU A 128 6.72 6.06 25.09
C LEU A 128 8.17 6.03 25.60
N VAL A 129 9.05 5.25 24.97
CA VAL A 129 10.48 5.21 25.31
C VAL A 129 11.14 6.57 25.11
N ARG A 130 10.85 7.28 24.02
CA ARG A 130 11.36 8.65 23.79
C ARG A 130 10.87 9.65 24.84
N GLN A 131 9.62 9.56 25.26
CA GLN A 131 9.08 10.41 26.33
C GLN A 131 9.72 10.10 27.68
N LEU A 132 9.90 8.82 28.01
CA LEU A 132 10.60 8.39 29.22
C LEU A 132 12.05 8.91 29.23
N LEU A 133 12.79 8.75 28.13
CA LEU A 133 14.18 9.23 28.01
C LEU A 133 14.32 10.77 28.06
N ARG A 134 13.23 11.53 27.89
CA ARG A 134 13.22 12.99 28.11
C ARG A 134 13.08 13.37 29.58
N ILE A 135 12.54 12.48 30.42
CA ILE A 135 12.23 12.72 31.83
C ILE A 135 13.25 12.05 32.75
N VAL A 136 13.78 10.89 32.34
CA VAL A 136 14.76 10.10 33.08
C VAL A 136 15.99 9.81 32.24
N THR A 137 17.14 9.79 32.89
CA THR A 137 18.41 9.39 32.24
C THR A 137 18.36 7.92 31.81
N LYS A 138 19.20 7.53 30.83
CA LYS A 138 19.23 6.17 30.25
C LYS A 138 19.34 5.06 31.30
N ASP A 139 20.11 5.31 32.37
CA ASP A 139 20.29 4.36 33.50
C ASP A 139 19.05 4.21 34.38
N GLN A 140 18.28 5.29 34.55
CA GLN A 140 17.03 5.25 35.32
C GLN A 140 15.91 4.56 34.53
N ALA A 141 15.86 4.76 33.21
CA ALA A 141 14.92 4.06 32.33
C ALA A 141 15.18 2.54 32.31
N LEU A 142 16.45 2.10 32.27
CA LEU A 142 16.82 0.68 32.33
C LEU A 142 16.39 0.02 33.64
N LYS A 143 16.56 0.69 34.79
CA LYS A 143 16.09 0.19 36.09
C LYS A 143 14.57 0.03 36.15
N LEU A 144 13.82 0.98 35.59
CA LEU A 144 12.35 0.92 35.56
C LEU A 144 11.84 -0.23 34.67
N ILE A 145 12.46 -0.43 33.50
CA ILE A 145 12.09 -1.54 32.60
C ILE A 145 12.37 -2.90 33.26
N GLN A 146 13.49 -3.06 33.98
CA GLN A 146 13.79 -4.30 34.71
C GLN A 146 12.91 -4.55 35.94
N TYR A 147 12.28 -3.51 36.50
CA TYR A 147 11.44 -3.62 37.69
C TYR A 147 9.96 -3.89 37.36
N TYR A 148 9.52 -3.55 36.15
CA TYR A 148 8.12 -3.64 35.72
C TYR A 148 7.85 -4.50 34.47
N GLY A 149 8.90 -4.95 33.76
CA GLY A 149 8.82 -5.92 32.66
C GLY A 149 9.07 -7.34 33.13
#